data_AF-A0A258APV2-F1
#
_entry.id   AF-A0A258APV2-F1
#
_cell.length_a   1.000
_cell.length_b   1.000
_cell.length_c   1.000
_cell.angle_alpha   90.00
_cell.angle_beta   90.00
_cell.angle_gamma   90.00
#
_symmetry.space_group_name_H-M   'P 1'
#
loop_
_entity.id
_entity.type
_entity.pdbx_description
1 polymer ?
#
loop_
_entity_poly.entity_id
_entity_poly.type
_entity_poly.pdbx_seq_one_letter_code
_entity_poly.pdbx_strand_id
1 'polypeptide(L)'
;MEDARGIDPIIIQQLREAATAGKSATQLLALWQPAVSRGGDCRVFMMKYFREAFVWGIGEMTVLGAWSPFGDSAWTDEMIDAEYAPLLAEWRTHPRKRDAEG
;
A
#
# COMPACT_ATOMS: atom_id res chain seq x y z
N MET A 1 -13.26 9.81 -8.16
CA MET A 1 -14.67 9.39 -7.97
C MET A 1 -14.55 8.14 -7.12
N GLU A 2 -14.89 8.25 -5.84
CA GLU A 2 -14.64 7.18 -4.86
C GLU A 2 -15.59 5.99 -5.14
N ASP A 3 -15.06 4.76 -5.13
CA ASP A 3 -15.85 3.53 -5.20
C ASP A 3 -16.77 3.42 -3.97
N ALA A 4 -17.77 2.53 -3.98
CA ALA A 4 -18.67 2.27 -2.84
C ALA A 4 -17.94 1.95 -1.51
N ARG A 5 -16.64 1.61 -1.58
CA ARG A 5 -15.73 1.36 -0.45
C ARG A 5 -14.94 2.59 0.04
N GLY A 6 -15.11 3.76 -0.58
CA GLY A 6 -14.31 4.96 -0.31
C GLY A 6 -12.86 4.86 -0.83
N ILE A 7 -12.65 4.06 -1.89
CA ILE A 7 -11.33 3.84 -2.50
C ILE A 7 -11.34 4.50 -3.87
N ASP A 8 -10.40 5.42 -4.13
CA ASP A 8 -10.28 6.05 -5.44
C ASP A 8 -9.47 5.14 -6.39
N PRO A 9 -10.06 4.68 -7.51
CA PRO A 9 -9.41 3.77 -8.44
C PRO A 9 -8.19 4.39 -9.13
N ILE A 10 -8.10 5.72 -9.21
CA ILE A 10 -6.95 6.42 -9.79
C ILE A 10 -5.72 6.21 -8.90
N ILE A 11 -5.89 6.23 -7.58
CA ILE A 11 -4.79 5.99 -6.63
C ILE A 11 -4.31 4.54 -6.76
N ILE A 12 -5.22 3.58 -6.91
CA ILE A 12 -4.89 2.17 -7.14
C ILE A 12 -4.09 1.98 -8.44
N GLN A 13 -4.45 2.69 -9.50
CA GLN A 13 -3.71 2.64 -10.75
C GLN A 13 -2.31 3.24 -10.61
N GLN A 14 -2.20 4.45 -10.06
CA GLN A 14 -0.91 5.10 -9.80
C GLN A 14 0.02 4.23 -8.95
N LEU A 15 -0.56 3.51 -8.00
CA LEU A 15 0.15 2.56 -7.16
C LEU A 15 0.79 1.42 -7.92
N ARG A 16 0.00 0.77 -8.76
CA ARG A 16 0.46 -0.34 -9.59
C ARG A 16 1.50 0.13 -10.59
N GLU A 17 1.31 1.29 -11.20
CA GLU A 17 2.27 1.91 -12.12
C GLU A 17 3.59 2.22 -11.43
N ALA A 18 3.54 2.87 -10.26
CA ALA A 18 4.72 3.18 -9.47
C ALA A 18 5.45 1.92 -8.97
N ALA A 19 4.70 0.90 -8.56
CA ALA A 19 5.28 -0.39 -8.18
C ALA A 19 5.97 -1.05 -9.37
N THR A 20 5.35 -1.03 -10.55
CA THR A 20 5.93 -1.57 -11.80
C THR A 20 7.18 -0.80 -12.24
N ALA A 21 7.21 0.51 -11.99
CA ALA A 21 8.39 1.36 -12.22
C ALA A 21 9.54 1.13 -11.21
N GLY A 22 9.39 0.20 -10.26
CA GLY A 22 10.45 -0.16 -9.32
C GLY A 22 10.48 0.67 -8.03
N LYS A 23 9.47 1.50 -7.75
CA LYS A 23 9.43 2.26 -6.50
C LYS A 23 9.37 1.35 -5.28
N SER A 24 9.97 1.80 -4.18
CA SER A 24 9.97 1.12 -2.88
C SER A 24 8.63 1.33 -2.15
N ALA A 25 8.34 0.54 -1.12
CA ALA A 25 7.07 0.63 -0.40
C ALA A 25 6.87 2.00 0.26
N THR A 26 7.93 2.58 0.83
CA THR A 26 7.94 3.94 1.40
C THR A 26 7.66 5.01 0.35
N GLN A 27 8.25 4.88 -0.84
CA GLN A 27 7.97 5.78 -1.97
C GLN A 27 6.54 5.63 -2.49
N LEU A 28 5.98 4.42 -2.47
CA LEU A 28 4.57 4.20 -2.76
C LEU A 28 3.73 4.93 -1.72
N LEU A 29 3.96 4.69 -0.43
CA LEU A 29 3.24 5.33 0.68
C LEU A 29 3.28 6.87 0.61
N ALA A 30 4.44 7.43 0.25
CA ALA A 30 4.63 8.88 0.12
C ALA A 30 3.78 9.52 -0.99
N LEU A 31 3.43 8.78 -2.06
CA LEU A 31 2.56 9.30 -3.12
C LEU A 31 1.17 9.69 -2.61
N TRP A 32 0.73 9.15 -1.46
CA TRP A 32 -0.66 9.31 -0.98
C TRP A 32 -0.73 10.11 0.31
N GLN A 33 0.41 10.38 0.96
CA GLN A 33 0.52 11.30 2.10
C GLN A 33 -0.26 12.62 1.90
N PRO A 34 -0.20 13.31 0.73
CA PRO A 34 -1.00 14.52 0.50
C PRO A 34 -2.51 14.27 0.37
N ALA A 35 -2.94 13.08 -0.06
CA ALA A 35 -4.36 12.72 -0.20
C ALA A 35 -5.00 12.33 1.15
N VAL A 36 -4.22 11.68 2.03
CA VAL A 36 -4.70 11.19 3.34
C VAL A 36 -4.65 12.27 4.44
N SER A 37 -3.91 13.38 4.21
CA SER A 37 -3.82 14.53 5.12
C SER A 37 -5.16 15.28 5.38
N ARG A 38 -6.29 14.86 4.80
CA ARG A 38 -7.60 15.55 4.91
C ARG A 38 -8.61 14.92 5.89
N GLY A 39 -8.23 13.90 6.66
CA GLY A 39 -9.00 13.48 7.84
C GLY A 39 -9.29 11.98 7.87
N GLY A 40 -8.85 11.35 8.96
CA GLY A 40 -9.03 9.92 9.24
C GLY A 40 -7.71 9.21 9.49
N ASP A 41 -7.77 8.12 10.26
CA ASP A 41 -6.61 7.31 10.64
C ASP A 41 -5.91 6.79 9.38
N CYS A 42 -4.75 7.38 9.08
CA CYS A 42 -4.07 7.20 7.81
C CYS A 42 -3.65 5.74 7.59
N ARG A 43 -3.48 4.98 8.68
CA ARG A 43 -3.08 3.56 8.66
C ARG A 43 -4.16 2.69 8.03
N VAL A 44 -5.42 2.94 8.40
CA VAL A 44 -6.58 2.21 7.86
C VAL A 44 -6.73 2.46 6.36
N PHE A 45 -6.53 3.71 5.92
CA PHE A 45 -6.55 4.03 4.49
C PHE A 45 -5.39 3.35 3.75
N MET A 46 -4.16 3.46 4.25
CA MET A 46 -2.99 2.81 3.64
C MET A 46 -3.22 1.30 3.46
N MET A 47 -3.67 0.60 4.50
CA MET A 47 -3.97 -0.84 4.41
C MET A 47 -5.04 -1.14 3.36
N LYS A 48 -6.12 -0.35 3.28
CA LYS A 48 -7.17 -0.56 2.26
C LYS A 48 -6.65 -0.41 0.83
N TYR A 49 -5.89 0.64 0.56
CA TYR A 49 -5.36 0.90 -0.78
C TYR A 49 -4.27 -0.09 -1.18
N PHE A 50 -3.35 -0.48 -0.27
CA PHE A 50 -2.37 -1.54 -0.53
C PHE A 50 -3.04 -2.89 -0.77
N ARG A 51 -4.06 -3.25 0.03
CA ARG A 51 -4.86 -4.45 -0.18
C ARG A 51 -5.46 -4.48 -1.58
N GLU A 52 -6.09 -3.40 -2.01
CA GLU A 52 -6.79 -3.36 -3.29
C GLU A 52 -5.79 -3.27 -4.47
N ALA A 53 -4.67 -2.58 -4.29
CA ALA A 53 -3.64 -2.45 -5.32
C ALA A 53 -2.90 -3.76 -5.58
N PHE A 54 -2.54 -4.49 -4.53
CA PHE A 54 -1.65 -5.65 -4.62
C PHE A 54 -2.32 -6.98 -4.27
N VAL A 55 -3.56 -6.95 -3.80
CA VAL A 55 -4.36 -8.12 -3.40
C VAL A 55 -3.70 -8.92 -2.27
N TRP A 56 -2.92 -8.24 -1.43
CA TRP A 56 -2.24 -8.84 -0.28
C TRP A 56 -3.23 -9.24 0.81
N GLY A 57 -2.91 -10.32 1.51
CA GLY A 57 -3.62 -10.79 2.69
C GLY A 57 -3.42 -9.86 3.89
N ILE A 58 -4.32 -9.96 4.87
CA ILE A 58 -4.26 -9.14 6.10
C ILE A 58 -2.93 -9.34 6.85
N GLY A 59 -2.39 -10.56 6.85
CA GLY A 59 -1.11 -10.87 7.49
C GLY A 59 0.09 -10.15 6.85
N GLU A 60 0.09 -9.98 5.53
CA GLU A 60 1.14 -9.25 4.81
C GLU A 60 1.04 -7.74 5.04
N MET A 61 -0.13 -7.24 5.44
CA MET A 61 -0.40 -5.82 5.67
C MET A 61 -0.25 -5.38 7.13
N THR A 62 -0.08 -6.31 8.08
CA THR A 62 0.03 -5.95 9.51
C THR A 62 1.20 -5.01 9.77
N VAL A 63 2.24 -5.09 8.95
CA VAL A 63 3.44 -4.25 9.05
C VAL A 63 3.16 -2.80 8.65
N LEU A 64 2.28 -2.54 7.68
CA LEU A 64 1.79 -1.18 7.38
C LEU A 64 1.04 -0.55 8.57
N GLY A 65 0.36 -1.37 9.39
CA GLY A 65 -0.30 -0.91 10.60
C GLY A 65 0.68 -0.42 11.68
N ALA A 66 1.93 -0.90 11.65
CA ALA A 66 3.00 -0.49 12.54
C ALA A 66 3.81 0.72 12.02
N TRP A 67 3.60 1.11 10.76
CA TRP A 67 4.21 2.30 10.15
C TRP A 67 3.30 3.53 10.20
N SER A 68 3.91 4.69 10.40
CA SER A 68 3.22 5.98 10.37
C SER A 68 4.11 7.07 9.76
N PRO A 69 3.66 7.76 8.70
CA PRO A 69 4.40 8.86 8.09
C PRO A 69 4.39 10.14 8.96
N PHE A 70 3.64 10.15 10.06
CA PHE A 70 3.50 11.30 10.96
C PHE A 70 4.41 11.22 12.19
N GLY A 71 5.36 10.25 12.22
CA GLY A 71 6.41 10.17 13.24
C GLY A 71 6.07 9.35 14.49
N ASP A 72 4.83 8.88 14.64
CA ASP A 72 4.41 8.01 15.77
C ASP A 72 4.61 6.51 15.47
N SER A 73 5.60 6.18 14.64
CA SER A 73 5.85 4.83 14.13
C SER A 73 6.94 4.12 14.93
N ALA A 74 6.72 2.84 15.26
CA ALA A 74 7.79 2.00 15.81
C ALA A 74 8.76 1.51 14.71
N TRP A 75 8.39 1.61 13.43
CA TRP A 75 9.16 1.11 12.30
C TRP A 75 9.72 2.26 11.47
N THR A 76 11.00 2.14 11.08
CA THR A 76 11.65 3.07 10.16
C THR A 76 11.30 2.75 8.72
N ASP A 77 11.55 3.69 7.81
CA ASP A 77 11.37 3.52 6.37
C ASP A 77 12.16 2.31 5.83
N GLU A 78 13.39 2.10 6.31
CA GLU A 78 14.23 0.96 5.94
C GLU A 78 13.61 -0.39 6.34
N MET A 79 13.00 -0.47 7.53
CA MET A 79 12.34 -1.70 8.00
C MET A 79 11.09 -2.02 7.15
N ILE A 80 10.35 -1.00 6.75
CA ILE A 80 9.19 -1.17 5.86
C ILE A 80 9.61 -1.60 4.47
N ASP A 81 10.63 -0.96 3.91
CA ASP A 81 11.12 -1.36 2.59
C ASP A 81 11.69 -2.78 2.61
N ALA A 82 12.40 -3.19 3.67
CA ALA A 82 12.91 -4.55 3.82
C ALA A 82 11.80 -5.61 3.85
N GLU A 83 10.71 -5.35 4.58
CA GLU A 83 9.59 -6.29 4.69
C GLU A 83 8.78 -6.39 3.38
N TYR A 84 8.52 -5.26 2.74
CA TYR A 84 7.65 -5.20 1.56
C TYR A 84 8.39 -5.42 0.24
N ALA A 85 9.72 -5.30 0.20
CA ALA A 85 10.51 -5.61 -0.99
C ALA A 85 10.23 -7.01 -1.57
N PRO A 86 10.24 -8.12 -0.79
CA PRO A 86 9.91 -9.44 -1.33
C PRO A 86 8.46 -9.52 -1.84
N LEU A 87 7.50 -8.92 -1.15
CA LEU A 87 6.08 -8.91 -1.54
C LEU A 87 5.85 -8.13 -2.85
N LEU A 88 6.50 -6.98 -3.01
CA LEU A 88 6.47 -6.20 -4.24
C LEU A 88 7.17 -6.94 -5.39
N ALA A 89 8.28 -7.64 -5.12
CA ALA A 89 8.96 -8.45 -6.12
C ALA A 89 8.10 -9.63 -6.58
N GLU A 90 7.44 -10.33 -5.64
CA GLU A 90 6.48 -11.40 -5.96
C GLU A 90 5.30 -10.84 -6.76
N TRP A 91 4.70 -9.73 -6.34
CA TRP A 91 3.60 -9.12 -7.08
C TRP A 91 4.01 -8.67 -8.49
N ARG A 92 5.20 -8.10 -8.68
CA ARG A 92 5.70 -7.71 -10.01
C ARG A 92 5.87 -8.88 -10.96
N THR A 93 6.26 -10.05 -10.44
CA THR A 93 6.43 -11.27 -11.24
C THR A 93 5.09 -11.97 -11.49
N HIS A 94 4.14 -11.84 -10.57
CA HIS A 94 2.81 -12.45 -10.64
C HIS A 94 1.66 -11.49 -10.30
N PRO A 95 1.44 -10.42 -11.10
CA PRO A 95 0.46 -9.37 -10.78
C PRO A 95 -1.01 -9.82 -10.83
N ARG A 96 -1.25 -11.11 -11.10
CA ARG A 96 -2.57 -11.70 -11.42
C ARG A 96 -3.02 -12.82 -10.47
N LYS A 97 -2.22 -13.23 -9.49
CA LYS A 97 -2.63 -14.29 -8.56
C LYS A 97 -3.42 -13.71 -7.39
N ARG A 98 -4.72 -13.41 -7.59
CA ARG A 98 -5.79 -13.57 -6.58
C ARG A 98 -7.20 -13.13 -7.02
N ASP A 99 -7.46 -12.85 -8.29
CA ASP A 99 -8.86 -12.82 -8.82
C ASP A 99 -9.56 -14.21 -8.77
N ALA A 100 -8.91 -15.25 -8.23
CA ALA A 100 -9.39 -16.64 -8.28
C ALA A 100 -9.88 -17.22 -6.94
N GLU A 101 -9.85 -16.49 -5.83
CA GLU A 101 -10.49 -16.94 -4.58
C GLU A 101 -11.16 -15.76 -3.84
N GLY A 102 -12.48 -15.61 -4.05
CA GLY A 102 -13.34 -14.70 -3.28
C GLY A 102 -14.49 -14.13 -4.07
#